data_AF-A0A933M830-F1
#
_entry.id   AF-A0A933M830-F1
#
_cell.length_a   1.000
_cell.length_b   1.000
_cell.length_c   1.000
_cell.angle_alpha   90.00
_cell.angle_beta   90.00
_cell.angle_gamma   90.00
#
_symmetry.space_group_name_H-M   'P 1'
#
loop_
_entity.id
_entity.type
_entity.pdbx_description
1 polymer ?
#
loop_
_entity_poly.entity_id
_entity_poly.type
_entity_poly.pdbx_seq_one_letter_code
_entity_poly.pdbx_strand_id
1 'polypeptide(L)' 'MIEAVTSHGAISMKRHNELKDLFRACKLPLVFVTAFPDRQRMVKYLGEIAWETEVWLANAPDHLIHFNGERFLGPYE' A
#
# COMPACT_ATOMS: atom_id res chain seq x y z
N MET A 1 -6.27 0.42 6.94
CA MET A 1 -6.38 -1.04 6.74
C MET A 1 -5.01 -1.55 6.33
N ILE A 2 -4.55 -2.66 6.90
CA ILE A 2 -3.26 -3.27 6.57
C ILE A 2 -3.54 -4.68 6.05
N GLU A 3 -3.01 -5.02 4.87
CA GLU A 3 -3.04 -6.37 4.30
C GLU A 3 -1.63 -6.97 4.34
N ALA A 4 -1.46 -8.08 5.06
CA ALA A 4 -0.21 -8.84 5.08
C ALA A 4 -0.20 -9.82 3.91
N VAL A 5 0.71 -9.62 2.95
CA VAL A 5 0.78 -10.48 1.77
C VAL A 5 1.39 -11.82 2.17
N THR A 6 0.54 -12.84 2.24
CA THR A 6 0.94 -14.23 2.47
C THR A 6 0.79 -15.06 1.20
N SER A 7 -0.42 -15.10 0.62
CA SER A 7 -0.76 -15.91 -0.57
C SER A 7 -1.70 -15.25 -1.59
N HIS A 8 -2.39 -14.16 -1.23
CA HIS A 8 -3.43 -13.54 -2.07
C HIS A 8 -2.95 -12.34 -2.90
N GLY A 9 -1.63 -12.05 -2.89
CA GLY A 9 -1.03 -10.96 -3.65
C GLY A 9 -1.19 -9.58 -3.02
N ALA A 10 -0.71 -8.54 -3.71
CA ALA A 10 -0.78 -7.15 -3.28
C ALA A 10 -2.21 -6.56 -3.40
N ILE A 11 -2.45 -5.40 -2.79
CA ILE A 11 -3.69 -4.64 -3.04
C ILE A 11 -3.67 -4.17 -4.51
N SER A 12 -4.47 -4.84 -5.34
CA SER A 12 -4.71 -4.44 -6.73
C SER A 12 -5.70 -3.29 -6.84
N MET A 13 -5.72 -2.61 -7.99
CA MET A 13 -6.65 -1.49 -8.23
C MET A 13 -8.13 -1.89 -8.05
N LYS A 14 -8.48 -3.11 -8.46
CA LYS A 14 -9.83 -3.65 -8.24
C LYS A 14 -10.15 -3.77 -6.75
N ARG A 15 -9.24 -4.38 -5.98
CA ARG A 15 -9.42 -4.56 -4.53
C ARG A 15 -9.45 -3.22 -3.80
N HIS A 16 -8.63 -2.25 -4.21
CA HIS A 16 -8.66 -0.89 -3.68
C HIS A 16 -10.05 -0.26 -3.81
N ASN A 17 -10.67 -0.34 -5.00
CA ASN A 17 -12.00 0.21 -5.23
C ASN A 17 -13.08 -0.52 -4.42
N GLU A 18 -13.04 -1.86 -4.38
CA GLU A 18 -13.98 -2.66 -3.58
C GLU A 18 -13.90 -2.32 -2.09
N LEU A 19 -12.69 -2.10 -1.56
CA LEU A 19 -12.48 -1.71 -0.17
C LEU A 19 -12.95 -0.27 0.09
N LYS A 20 -12.70 0.65 -0.84
CA LYS A 20 -13.19 2.03 -0.75
C LYS A 20 -14.72 2.07 -0.67
N ASP A 21 -15.39 1.25 -1.46
CA ASP A 21 -16.85 1.10 -1.42
C ASP A 21 -17.33 0.43 -0.13
N LEU A 22 -16.66 -0.64 0.32
CA LEU A 22 -16.97 -1.34 1.56
C LEU A 22 -16.91 -0.39 2.77
N PHE A 23 -15.91 0.48 2.79
CA PHE A 23 -15.68 1.44 3.87
C PHE A 23 -16.27 2.83 3.59
N ARG A 24 -17.19 2.98 2.61
CA ARG A 24 -17.79 4.28 2.25
C ARG A 24 -18.47 5.02 3.41
N ALA A 25 -18.93 4.30 4.43
CA ALA A 25 -19.57 4.86 5.61
C ALA A 25 -18.55 5.33 6.68
N CYS A 26 -17.26 5.05 6.50
CA CYS A 26 -16.20 5.50 7.39
C CYS A 26 -16.05 7.01 7.29
N LYS A 27 -16.16 7.70 8.42
CA LYS A 27 -15.98 9.16 8.49
C LYS A 27 -14.52 9.60 8.57
N LEU A 28 -13.61 8.65 8.79
CA LEU A 28 -12.17 8.90 8.89
C LEU A 28 -11.48 8.59 7.55
N PRO A 29 -10.40 9.31 7.20
CA PRO A 29 -9.59 8.99 6.03
C PRO A 29 -9.06 7.55 6.09
N LEU A 30 -9.13 6.86 4.96
CA LEU A 30 -8.61 5.50 4.82
C LEU A 30 -7.18 5.55 4.32
N VAL A 31 -6.32 4.74 4.95
CA VAL A 31 -4.96 4.45 4.47
C VAL A 31 -4.90 2.96 4.18
N PHE A 32 -4.43 2.60 2.99
CA PHE A 32 -4.27 1.22 2.54
C PHE A 32 -2.81 0.86 2.54
N VAL A 33 -2.43 -0.18 3.30
CA VAL A 33 -1.04 -0.63 3.41
C VAL A 33 -0.93 -2.08 2.97
N THR A 34 -0.06 -2.35 2.00
CA THR A 34 0.36 -3.71 1.63
C THR A 34 1.69 -4.01 2.32
N ALA A 35 1.75 -5.07 3.13
CA ALA A 35 2.97 -5.45 3.86
C ALA A 35 3.68 -6.63 3.19
N PHE A 36 4.98 -6.48 2.92
CA PHE A 36 5.85 -7.56 2.41
C PHE A 36 6.99 -7.86 3.41
N PRO A 37 7.51 -9.10 3.42
CA PRO A 37 8.70 -9.43 4.20
C PRO A 37 9.94 -8.64 3.76
N ASP A 38 10.12 -8.47 2.45
CA ASP A 38 11.29 -7.84 1.84
C ASP A 38 10.97 -7.26 0.45
N ARG A 39 11.89 -6.43 -0.06
CA ARG A 39 11.78 -5.80 -1.38
C ARG A 39 11.81 -6.81 -2.53
N GLN A 40 12.51 -7.94 -2.41
CA GLN A 40 12.59 -8.94 -3.47
C GLN A 40 11.22 -9.60 -3.73
N ARG A 41 10.45 -9.85 -2.67
CA ARG A 41 9.06 -10.33 -2.76
C ARG A 41 8.15 -9.27 -3.34
N MET A 42 8.28 -8.02 -2.91
CA MET A 42 7.48 -6.90 -3.42
C MET A 42 7.61 -6.72 -4.94
N VAL A 43 8.83 -6.84 -5.49
CA VAL A 43 9.09 -6.63 -6.93
C VAL A 43 8.22 -7.52 -7.81
N LYS A 44 7.89 -8.74 -7.37
CA LYS A 44 7.02 -9.66 -8.12
C LYS A 44 5.60 -9.14 -8.32
N TYR A 45 5.16 -8.23 -7.45
CA TYR A 45 3.82 -7.65 -7.46
C TYR A 45 3.82 -6.17 -7.87
N LEU A 46 4.98 -5.62 -8.26
CA LEU A 46 5.13 -4.18 -8.47
C LEU A 46 4.15 -3.61 -9.51
N GLY A 47 3.85 -4.37 -10.56
CA GLY A 47 2.89 -3.98 -11.60
C GLY A 47 1.42 -4.08 -11.18
N GLU A 48 1.13 -4.72 -10.04
CA GLU A 48 -0.23 -4.92 -9.53
C GLU A 48 -0.58 -3.98 -8.38
N ILE A 49 0.42 -3.41 -7.69
CA ILE A 49 0.21 -2.49 -6.56
C ILE A 49 -0.56 -1.26 -7.04
N ALA A 50 -1.70 -1.01 -6.41
CA ALA A 50 -2.53 0.15 -6.72
C ALA A 50 -1.85 1.47 -6.35
N TRP A 51 -2.04 2.49 -7.18
CA TRP A 51 -1.82 3.89 -6.79
C TRP A 51 -2.68 4.26 -5.57
N GLU A 52 -2.34 5.36 -4.89
CA GLU A 52 -3.01 5.81 -3.66
C GLU A 52 -2.89 4.80 -2.50
N THR A 53 -1.90 3.93 -2.53
CA THR A 53 -1.62 2.97 -1.45
C THR A 53 -0.18 3.06 -0.95
N GLU A 54 0.03 2.49 0.22
CA GLU A 54 1.31 2.42 0.90
C GLU A 54 1.86 1.00 0.91
N VAL A 55 3.19 0.89 0.90
CA VAL A 55 3.87 -0.39 1.09
C VAL A 55 4.79 -0.30 2.30
N TRP A 56 4.69 -1.30 3.17
CA TRP A 56 5.57 -1.49 4.31
C TRP A 56 6.41 -2.76 4.14
N LEU A 57 7.68 -2.71 4.53
CA LEU A 57 8.61 -3.83 4.43
C LEU A 57 9.08 -4.26 5.83
N ALA A 58 8.90 -5.54 6.17
CA ALA A 58 9.27 -6.05 7.48
C ALA A 58 10.78 -5.97 7.76
N ASN A 59 11.62 -6.08 6.72
CA ASN A 59 13.07 -5.95 6.82
C ASN A 59 13.59 -4.50 6.84
N ALA A 60 12.70 -3.51 6.70
CA ALA A 60 13.01 -2.08 6.81
C ALA A 60 11.84 -1.37 7.52
N PRO A 61 11.58 -1.71 8.81
CA PRO A 61 10.33 -1.40 9.49
C PRO A 61 10.10 0.10 9.71
N ASP A 62 11.17 0.90 9.72
CA ASP A 62 11.14 2.36 9.92
C ASP A 62 10.83 3.13 8.63
N HIS A 63 10.64 2.44 7.50
CA HIS A 63 10.41 3.06 6.20
C HIS A 63 9.05 2.67 5.60
N LEU A 64 8.49 3.57 4.79
CA LEU A 64 7.28 3.36 4.01
C LEU A 64 7.53 3.77 2.56
N ILE A 65 6.95 3.05 1.61
CA ILE A 65 6.98 3.40 0.19
C ILE A 65 5.59 3.89 -0.19
N HIS A 66 5.52 5.14 -0.65
CA HIS A 66 4.29 5.78 -1.09
C HIS A 66 4.07 5.58 -2.60
N PHE A 67 3.01 4.88 -2.98
CA PHE A 67 2.59 4.76 -4.39
C PHE A 67 1.62 5.90 -4.75
N ASN A 68 2.07 7.15 -4.58
CA ASN A 68 1.47 8.36 -5.14
C ASN A 68 2.44 9.56 -4.93
N GLY A 69 2.19 10.69 -5.60
CA GLY A 69 3.14 11.81 -5.62
C GLY A 69 2.67 13.11 -4.97
N GLU A 70 1.39 13.47 -5.06
CA GLU A 70 0.99 14.87 -4.83
C GLU A 70 1.20 15.38 -3.40
N ARG A 71 1.27 14.47 -2.40
CA ARG A 71 1.37 14.83 -0.99
C ARG A 71 2.81 14.93 -0.45
N PHE A 72 3.81 14.37 -1.15
CA PHE A 72 5.12 14.07 -0.53
C PHE A 72 6.33 14.54 -1.35
N LEU A 73 6.20 15.63 -2.12
CA LEU A 73 7.33 16.23 -2.83
C LEU A 73 8.03 17.27 -1.96
N GLY A 74 9.30 17.02 -1.64
CA GLY A 74 10.15 17.93 -0.88
C GLY A 74 11.51 17.30 -0.56
N PRO A 75 12.51 18.11 -0.19
CA PRO A 75 13.79 17.59 0.27
C PRO A 75 13.61 16.88 1.63
N TYR A 76 14.44 15.87 1.87
CA TYR A 76 14.52 15.19 3.18
C TYR A 76 15.39 15.97 4.19
N GLU A 77 15.98 17.08 3.75
CA GLU A 77 16.83 18.00 4.51
C GLU A 77 16.26 19.42 4.43
#